data_AF-J9F687-F1
#
_entry.id   AF-J9F687-F1
#
_cell.length_a   1.000
_cell.length_b   1.000
_cell.length_c   1.000
_cell.angle_alpha   90.00
_cell.angle_beta   90.00
_cell.angle_gamma   90.00
#
_symmetry.space_group_name_H-M   'P 1'
#
loop_
_entity.id
_entity.type
_entity.pdbx_description
1 polymer ?
#
loop_
_entity_poly.entity_id
_entity_poly.type
_entity_poly.pdbx_seq_one_letter_code
_entity_poly.pdbx_strand_id
1 'polypeptide(L)' 'MLAQSGDKWGESKKERARILFEQYPQMKEAYSLICKVRAIFKSHITRKEAKEKLHEWY' A
#
# COMPACT_ATOMS: atom_id res chain seq x y z
N MET A 1 2.14 6.45 -11.92
CA MET A 1 1.49 6.94 -10.68
C MET A 1 1.46 5.84 -9.64
N LEU A 2 1.32 6.17 -8.36
CA LEU A 2 1.36 5.29 -7.18
C LEU A 2 0.29 4.15 -7.18
N ALA A 3 -0.39 3.89 -8.30
CA ALA A 3 -1.36 2.81 -8.46
C ALA A 3 -0.72 1.40 -8.35
N GLN A 4 0.60 1.29 -8.54
CA GLN A 4 1.33 0.02 -8.42
C GLN A 4 2.05 -0.08 -7.07
N SER A 5 2.23 -1.31 -6.58
CA SER A 5 3.06 -1.57 -5.39
C SER A 5 4.50 -1.12 -5.63
N GLY A 6 5.15 -0.60 -4.58
CA GLY A 6 6.51 -0.03 -4.64
C GLY A 6 7.54 -1.01 -5.19
N ASP A 7 7.33 -2.31 -4.98
CA ASP A 7 8.19 -3.40 -5.47
C ASP A 7 8.24 -3.47 -7.01
N LYS A 8 7.24 -2.92 -7.70
CA LYS A 8 7.15 -2.90 -9.17
C LYS A 8 7.72 -1.61 -9.78
N TRP A 9 8.24 -0.70 -8.97
CA TRP A 9 8.78 0.55 -9.46
C TRP A 9 10.22 0.36 -9.91
N GLY A 10 10.55 0.91 -11.09
CA GLY A 10 11.94 1.13 -11.45
C GLY A 10 12.57 2.22 -10.59
N GLU A 11 13.89 2.32 -10.61
CA GLU A 11 14.68 3.19 -9.73
C GLU A 11 14.25 4.67 -9.80
N SER A 12 13.97 5.20 -10.99
CA SER A 12 13.51 6.59 -11.16
C SER A 12 12.16 6.87 -10.49
N LYS A 13 11.27 5.88 -10.42
CA LYS A 13 9.97 6.02 -9.74
C LYS A 13 10.14 5.92 -8.22
N LYS A 14 11.03 5.03 -7.76
CA LYS A 14 11.36 4.91 -6.33
C LYS A 14 11.93 6.22 -5.79
N GLU A 15 12.85 6.84 -6.53
CA GLU A 15 13.46 8.10 -6.10
C GLU A 15 12.43 9.24 -6.01
N ARG A 16 11.56 9.38 -7.03
CA ARG A 16 10.48 10.37 -6.99
C ARG A 16 9.50 10.14 -5.85
N ALA A 17 9.17 8.88 -5.56
CA ALA A 17 8.29 8.54 -4.44
C ALA A 17 8.97 8.79 -3.10
N ARG A 18 10.28 8.55 -2.97
CA ARG A 18 11.06 8.86 -1.78
C ARG A 18 10.99 10.36 -1.47
N ILE A 19 11.32 11.20 -2.44
CA ILE A 19 11.23 12.67 -2.30
C ILE A 19 9.81 13.09 -1.93
N LEU A 20 8.79 12.56 -2.61
CA LEU A 20 7.39 12.87 -2.32
C LEU A 20 6.99 12.50 -0.88
N PHE A 21 7.39 11.33 -0.41
CA PHE A 21 7.04 10.83 0.92
C PHE A 21 7.85 11.49 2.04
N GLU A 22 9.06 11.99 1.75
CA GLU A 22 9.82 12.83 2.66
C GLU A 22 9.15 14.20 2.85
N GLN A 23 8.66 14.81 1.77
CA GLN A 23 7.97 16.10 1.82
C GLN A 23 6.54 16.00 2.37
N TYR A 24 5.86 14.87 2.12
CA TYR A 24 4.47 14.65 2.51
C TYR A 24 4.29 13.29 3.21
N PRO A 25 4.64 13.18 4.51
CA PRO A 25 4.54 11.93 5.26
C PRO A 25 3.12 11.35 5.29
N GLN A 26 2.09 12.20 5.34
CA GLN A 26 0.68 11.82 5.26
C GLN A 26 0.34 11.05 3.96
N MET A 27 0.99 11.37 2.84
CA MET A 27 0.81 10.63 1.59
C MET A 27 1.44 9.24 1.66
N LYS A 28 2.56 9.10 2.39
CA LYS A 28 3.20 7.81 2.64
C LYS A 28 2.29 6.91 3.48
N GLU A 29 1.65 7.46 4.51
CA GLU A 29 0.70 6.73 5.35
C GLU A 29 -0.52 6.27 4.55
N ALA A 30 -1.15 7.17 3.80
CA ALA A 30 -2.27 6.84 2.92
C ALA A 30 -1.87 5.77 1.87
N TYR A 31 -0.67 5.89 1.28
CA TYR A 31 -0.15 4.89 0.36
C TYR A 31 0.05 3.53 1.02
N SER A 32 0.60 3.51 2.25
CA SER A 32 0.78 2.29 3.03
C SER A 32 -0.55 1.60 3.35
N LEU A 33 -1.57 2.38 3.74
CA LEU A 33 -2.93 1.87 3.98
C LEU A 33 -3.50 1.21 2.72
N ILE A 34 -3.41 1.86 1.56
CA ILE A 34 -3.88 1.29 0.28
C ILE A 34 -3.14 0.00 -0.06
N CYS A 35 -1.82 -0.04 0.15
CA CYS A 35 -1.01 -1.24 -0.09
C CYS A 35 -1.44 -2.42 0.80
N LYS A 36 -1.75 -2.16 2.08
CA LYS A 36 -2.26 -3.18 3.00
C LYS A 36 -3.60 -3.75 2.54
N VAL A 37 -4.58 -2.91 2.19
CA VAL A 37 -5.88 -3.38 1.65
C VAL A 37 -5.67 -4.22 0.40
N ARG A 38 -4.86 -3.73 -0.54
CA ARG A 38 -4.57 -4.45 -1.77
C ARG A 38 -3.97 -5.83 -1.49
N ALA A 39 -3.12 -5.96 -0.47
CA ALA A 39 -2.56 -7.24 -0.07
C ALA A 39 -3.64 -8.20 0.47
N ILE A 40 -4.60 -7.70 1.25
CA ILE A 40 -5.75 -8.49 1.72
C ILE A 40 -6.54 -9.02 0.52
N PHE A 41 -6.89 -8.16 -0.44
CA PHE A 41 -7.63 -8.56 -1.65
C PHE A 41 -6.85 -9.49 -2.59
N LYS A 42 -5.52 -9.44 -2.57
CA LYS A 42 -4.67 -10.34 -3.35
C LYS A 42 -4.50 -11.72 -2.66
N SER A 43 -4.75 -11.80 -1.37
CA SER A 43 -4.58 -13.05 -0.62
C SER A 43 -5.73 -14.02 -0.86
N HIS A 44 -5.41 -15.31 -1.05
CA HIS A 44 -6.39 -16.38 -1.16
C HIS A 44 -6.80 -16.85 0.23
N ILE A 45 -7.67 -16.08 0.88
CA ILE A 45 -8.17 -16.34 2.24
C ILE A 45 -9.68 -16.52 2.24
N THR A 46 -10.20 -17.15 3.29
CA THR A 46 -11.63 -17.29 3.49
C THR A 46 -12.28 -15.94 3.78
N ARG A 47 -13.61 -15.84 3.58
CA ARG A 47 -14.36 -14.61 3.88
C ARG A 47 -14.25 -14.20 5.35
N LYS A 48 -14.12 -15.17 6.26
CA LYS A 48 -13.96 -14.91 7.70
C LYS A 48 -12.63 -14.23 7.98
N GLU A 49 -11.54 -14.81 7.48
CA GLU A 49 -10.19 -14.24 7.62
C GLU A 49 -10.07 -12.88 6.93
N ALA A 50 -10.73 -12.69 5.77
CA ALA A 50 -10.78 -11.40 5.10
C ALA A 50 -11.46 -10.33 5.97
N LYS A 51 -12.56 -10.69 6.65
CA LYS A 51 -13.29 -9.79 7.55
C LYS A 51 -12.43 -9.40 8.74
N GLU A 52 -11.71 -10.35 9.34
CA GLU A 52 -10.77 -10.09 10.44
C GLU A 52 -9.64 -9.15 10.00
N LYS A 53 -8.99 -9.43 8.86
CA LYS A 53 -7.92 -8.56 8.34
C LYS A 53 -8.38 -7.17 7.93
N LEU A 54 -9.60 -7.02 7.43
CA LEU A 54 -10.17 -5.70 7.13
C LEU A 54 -10.47 -4.90 8.40
N HIS A 55 -10.86 -5.57 9.49
CA HIS A 55 -11.07 -4.93 10.79
C HIS A 55 -9.75 -4.52 11.45
N GLU A 56 -8.69 -5.31 11.29
CA GLU A 56 -7.34 -4.92 11.76
C GLU A 56 -6.74 -3.78 10.93
N TRP A 57 -7.18 -3.61 9.68
CA TRP A 57 -6.68 -2.58 8.80
C TRP A 57 -7.17 -1.17 9.19
N TYR A 58 -8.40 -1.06 9.71
CA TYR A 58 -9.03 0.20 10.14
C TYR A 58 -10.17 -0.06 11.14
#